data_AF-A0A966SYI0-F1
#
_entry.id   AF-A0A966SYI0-F1
#
_cell.length_a   1.000
_cell.length_b   1.000
_cell.length_c   1.000
_cell.angle_alpha   90.00
_cell.angle_beta   90.00
_cell.angle_gamma   90.00
#
_symmetry.space_group_name_H-M   'P 1'
#
loop_
_entity.id
_entity.type
_entity.pdbx_description
1 polymer ?
#
loop_
_entity_poly.entity_id
_entity_poly.type
_entity_poly.pdbx_seq_one_letter_code
_entity_poly.pdbx_strand_id
1 'polypeptide(L)'
;MTTTIDRPTSENAATRVISANGGANIIISHGDYNVVGTRPVRHDGVDKVTGRATYGGDTRLNGLLFGKVLRSPHAHARIVSIDTTKA
;
A
#
# COMPACT_ATOMS: atom_id res chain seq x y z
N MET A 1 18.53 15.75 15.86
CA MET A 1 18.89 14.89 17.01
C MET A 1 18.87 13.44 16.52
N THR A 2 20.05 12.89 16.25
CA THR A 2 20.21 11.50 15.79
C THR A 2 20.33 10.61 17.01
N THR A 3 19.34 9.76 17.27
CA THR A 3 19.45 8.75 18.33
C THR A 3 20.15 7.53 17.76
N THR A 4 21.46 7.44 18.03
CA THR A 4 22.27 6.24 17.84
C THR A 4 21.84 5.20 18.88
N ILE A 5 21.27 4.08 18.43
CA ILE A 5 21.01 2.91 19.27
C ILE A 5 22.15 1.93 18.99
N ASP A 6 23.04 1.77 19.97
CA ASP A 6 24.10 0.78 19.94
C ASP A 6 23.61 -0.56 20.54
N ARG A 7 23.72 -1.59 19.67
CA ARG A 7 23.79 -3.07 19.78
C ARG A 7 23.32 -3.82 21.04
N PRO A 8 22.81 -5.05 20.83
CA PRO A 8 23.66 -6.19 21.20
C PRO A 8 23.99 -7.13 20.02
N THR A 9 25.28 -7.47 19.97
CA THR A 9 25.97 -8.62 19.38
C THR A 9 25.23 -9.58 18.45
N SER A 10 25.75 -9.64 17.22
CA SER A 10 25.46 -10.61 16.15
C SER A 10 25.96 -12.03 16.44
N GLU A 11 25.92 -12.51 17.68
CA GLU A 11 26.63 -13.74 18.06
C GLU A 11 25.82 -15.04 17.95
N ASN A 12 24.60 -15.06 17.39
CA ASN A 12 23.89 -16.33 17.19
C ASN A 12 22.93 -16.38 15.98
N ALA A 13 23.31 -15.80 14.85
CA ALA A 13 22.68 -16.07 13.55
C ALA A 13 23.57 -16.91 12.62
N ALA A 14 24.49 -17.71 13.19
CA ALA A 14 25.27 -18.67 12.41
C ALA A 14 24.46 -19.97 12.27
N THR A 15 23.68 -20.06 11.21
CA THR A 15 23.21 -21.33 10.64
C THR A 15 24.37 -22.33 10.63
N ARG A 16 24.36 -23.28 11.55
CA ARG A 16 25.29 -24.42 11.53
C ARG A 16 24.77 -25.42 10.50
N VAL A 17 25.42 -25.47 9.34
CA VAL A 17 25.27 -26.59 8.41
C VAL A 17 26.04 -27.77 9.01
N ILE A 18 25.32 -28.74 9.56
CA ILE A 18 25.88 -30.06 9.90
C ILE A 18 25.40 -31.01 8.80
N SER A 19 26.31 -31.39 7.92
CA SER A 19 26.06 -32.49 6.98
C SER A 19 25.85 -33.76 7.80
N ALA A 20 24.67 -34.38 7.68
CA ALA A 20 24.41 -35.72 8.18
C ALA A 20 24.22 -36.64 6.97
N ASN A 21 25.18 -37.55 6.78
CA ASN A 21 24.91 -38.80 6.08
C ASN A 21 23.82 -39.54 6.85
N GLY A 22 22.66 -39.73 6.23
CA GLY A 22 21.52 -40.45 6.81
C GLY A 22 20.35 -39.52 7.10
N GLY A 23 19.19 -39.85 6.52
CA GLY A 23 18.02 -38.99 6.38
C GLY A 23 17.57 -38.27 7.65
N ALA A 24 17.49 -36.94 7.56
CA ALA A 24 16.72 -36.09 8.45
C ALA A 24 16.15 -34.91 7.66
N ASN A 25 14.91 -34.53 7.97
CA ASN A 25 14.22 -33.41 7.33
C ASN A 25 14.97 -32.09 7.56
N ILE A 26 15.24 -31.37 6.47
CA ILE A 26 15.91 -30.07 6.48
C ILE A 26 14.90 -29.00 6.89
N ILE A 27 15.10 -28.39 8.06
CA ILE A 27 14.41 -27.17 8.44
C ILE A 27 15.13 -26.01 7.72
N ILE A 28 14.47 -25.46 6.70
CA ILE A 28 14.95 -24.26 5.99
C ILE A 28 14.71 -23.06 6.92
N SER A 29 15.75 -22.62 7.63
CA SER A 29 15.69 -21.40 8.44
C SER A 29 15.53 -20.21 7.51
N HIS A 30 14.32 -19.66 7.48
CA HIS A 30 14.05 -18.41 6.78
C HIS A 30 14.73 -17.29 7.57
N GLY A 31 15.48 -16.42 6.90
CA GLY A 31 16.22 -15.33 7.55
C GLY A 31 15.29 -14.44 8.40
N ASP A 32 15.83 -13.91 9.49
CA ASP A 32 15.08 -13.08 10.43
C ASP A 32 14.50 -11.85 9.71
N TYR A 33 13.16 -11.82 9.58
CA TYR A 33 12.46 -10.70 8.96
C TYR A 33 12.26 -9.58 9.99
N ASN A 34 12.90 -8.43 9.76
CA ASN A 34 12.84 -7.28 10.68
C ASN A 34 11.43 -6.67 10.89
N VAL A 35 10.47 -6.95 10.00
CA VAL A 35 9.17 -6.23 9.94
C VAL A 35 7.98 -7.16 10.14
N VAL A 36 8.17 -8.48 10.05
CA VAL A 36 7.08 -9.45 10.18
C VAL A 36 6.72 -9.59 11.67
N GLY A 37 5.48 -9.25 12.03
CA GLY A 37 4.98 -9.31 13.40
C GLY A 37 5.18 -8.03 14.23
N THR A 38 5.85 -7.01 13.70
CA THR A 38 5.98 -5.70 14.37
C THR A 38 4.89 -4.73 13.92
N ARG A 39 4.72 -3.60 14.63
CA ARG A 39 3.79 -2.51 14.27
C ARG A 39 4.56 -1.33 13.69
N PRO A 40 5.11 -1.41 12.46
CA PRO A 40 5.81 -0.29 11.86
C PRO A 40 4.85 0.89 11.64
N VAL A 41 5.37 2.10 11.80
CA VAL A 41 4.62 3.32 11.48
C VAL A 41 4.29 3.27 9.98
N ARG A 42 3.00 3.42 9.66
CA ARG A 42 2.55 3.55 8.28
C ARG A 42 3.15 4.81 7.70
N HIS A 43 3.98 4.68 6.67
CA HIS A 43 4.64 5.82 6.01
C HIS A 43 3.64 6.89 5.53
N ASP A 44 2.44 6.46 5.13
CA ASP A 44 1.33 7.28 4.65
C ASP A 44 0.39 7.76 5.77
N GLY A 45 0.58 7.28 7.01
CA GLY A 45 -0.31 7.60 8.13
C GLY A 45 -0.34 9.08 8.48
N VAL A 46 0.81 9.74 8.49
CA VAL A 46 0.95 11.15 8.89
C VAL A 46 0.30 12.09 7.88
N ASP A 47 0.48 11.84 6.58
CA ASP A 47 0.00 12.74 5.53
C ASP A 47 -1.52 12.66 5.35
N LYS A 48 -2.10 11.47 5.59
CA LYS A 48 -3.57 11.30 5.64
C LYS A 48 -4.21 12.04 6.80
N VAL A 49 -3.64 11.96 8.02
CA VAL A 49 -4.26 12.56 9.21
C VAL A 49 -4.05 14.07 9.31
N THR A 50 -3.02 14.60 8.65
CA THR A 50 -2.69 16.03 8.62
C THR A 50 -3.32 16.78 7.44
N GLY A 51 -4.03 16.07 6.53
CA GLY A 51 -4.61 16.68 5.34
C GLY A 51 -3.60 17.11 4.28
N ARG A 52 -2.36 16.62 4.36
CA ARG A 52 -1.30 16.90 3.37
C ARG A 52 -1.30 15.91 2.21
N ALA A 53 -1.99 14.77 2.37
CA ALA A 53 -2.21 13.83 1.28
C ALA A 53 -3.05 14.50 0.17
N THR A 54 -2.52 14.53 -1.05
CA THR A 54 -3.23 15.04 -2.23
C THR A 54 -3.99 13.89 -2.88
N TYR A 55 -5.32 14.01 -2.95
CA TYR A 55 -6.17 13.07 -3.65
C TYR A 55 -6.56 13.60 -5.04
N GLY A 56 -7.04 12.71 -5.91
CA GLY A 56 -7.43 13.08 -7.28
C GLY A 56 -8.50 14.19 -7.36
N GLY A 57 -9.28 14.41 -6.29
CA GLY A 57 -10.25 15.51 -6.20
C GLY A 57 -9.67 16.84 -5.71
N ASP A 58 -8.46 16.86 -5.15
CA ASP A 58 -7.84 18.06 -4.57
C ASP A 58 -7.03 18.85 -5.62
N THR A 59 -6.71 18.20 -6.74
CA THR A 59 -5.94 18.79 -7.84
C THR A 59 -6.78 19.81 -8.61
N ARG A 60 -6.28 21.04 -8.70
CA ARG A 60 -6.82 22.11 -9.56
C ARG A 60 -5.77 22.53 -10.58
N LEU A 61 -6.03 22.22 -11.84
CA LEU A 61 -5.16 22.58 -12.96
C LEU A 61 -5.81 23.71 -13.78
N ASN A 62 -4.99 24.59 -14.34
CA ASN A 62 -5.48 25.62 -15.25
C ASN A 62 -6.08 24.94 -16.50
N GLY A 63 -7.35 25.23 -16.79
CA GLY A 63 -8.09 24.59 -17.88
C GLY A 63 -8.76 23.25 -17.53
N LEU A 64 -8.81 22.87 -16.24
CA LEU A 64 -9.53 21.67 -15.81
C LEU A 64 -11.04 21.80 -16.08
N LEU A 65 -11.59 20.88 -16.88
CA LEU A 65 -13.02 20.78 -17.14
C LEU A 65 -13.69 19.84 -16.14
N PHE A 66 -14.88 20.22 -15.68
CA PHE A 66 -15.71 19.40 -14.79
C PHE A 66 -16.84 18.74 -15.59
N GLY A 67 -16.87 17.41 -15.59
CA GLY A 67 -17.93 16.63 -16.23
C GLY A 67 -18.98 16.16 -15.21
N LYS A 68 -20.24 16.06 -15.64
CA LYS A 68 -21.31 15.42 -14.87
C LYS A 68 -21.97 14.34 -15.71
N VAL A 69 -22.22 13.19 -15.09
CA VAL A 69 -22.86 12.05 -15.77
C VAL A 69 -24.37 12.13 -15.59
N LEU A 70 -25.11 12.26 -16.69
CA LEU A 70 -26.55 12.04 -16.72
C LEU A 70 -26.79 10.52 -16.78
N ARG A 71 -27.38 9.96 -15.72
CA ARG A 71 -27.67 8.53 -15.63
C ARG A 71 -29.12 8.23 -15.98
N SER A 72 -29.34 7.05 -16.56
CA SER A 72 -30.69 6.53 -16.78
C SER A 72 -31.39 6.29 -15.43
N PRO A 73 -32.63 6.77 -15.24
CA PRO A 73 -33.44 6.41 -14.08
C PRO A 73 -34.07 5.01 -14.21
N HIS A 74 -34.02 4.40 -15.39
CA HIS A 74 -34.56 3.07 -15.67
C HIS A 74 -33.46 2.01 -15.64
N ALA A 75 -33.70 0.90 -14.94
CA ALA A 75 -32.78 -0.23 -14.85
C ALA A 75 -32.56 -0.94 -16.20
N HIS A 76 -33.58 -0.97 -17.06
CA HIS A 76 -33.48 -1.46 -18.43
C HIS A 76 -34.39 -0.63 -19.35
N ALA A 77 -33.82 0.05 -20.34
CA ALA A 77 -34.54 0.82 -21.33
C ALA A 77 -33.70 0.98 -22.60
N ARG A 78 -34.37 1.17 -23.74
CA ARG A 78 -33.72 1.56 -24.99
C ARG A 78 -33.64 3.08 -25.06
N ILE A 79 -32.43 3.63 -25.25
CA ILE A 79 -32.24 5.07 -25.49
C ILE A 79 -32.73 5.37 -26.91
N VAL A 80 -33.72 6.26 -27.04
CA VAL A 80 -34.29 6.67 -28.34
C VAL A 80 -33.66 7.98 -28.82
N SER A 81 -33.50 8.96 -27.93
CA SER A 81 -32.89 10.24 -28.22
C SER A 81 -32.35 10.88 -26.93
N ILE A 82 -31.43 11.85 -27.10
CA ILE A 82 -30.91 12.69 -26.03
C ILE A 82 -31.01 14.14 -26.52
N ASP A 83 -31.69 15.00 -25.78
CA ASP A 83 -31.77 16.44 -26.06
C ASP A 83 -30.75 17.19 -25.20
N THR A 84 -29.82 17.88 -25.85
CA THR A 84 -28.75 18.67 -25.21
C THR A 84 -28.88 20.16 -25.47
N THR A 85 -30.01 20.66 -25.98
CA THR A 85 -30.18 22.07 -26.39
C THR A 85 -30.06 23.07 -25.25
N LYS A 86 -30.34 22.66 -24.01
CA LYS A 86 -30.26 23.49 -22.79
C LYS A 86 -28.97 23.27 -21.99
N ALA A 87 -28.08 22.40 -22.45
CA ALA A 87 -26.85 22.05 -21.76
C ALA A 87 -25.84 23.19 -21.75
#